data_AF-A0A2V9R1F0-F1
#
_entry.id   AF-A0A2V9R1F0-F1
#
_cell.length_a   1.000
_cell.length_b   1.000
_cell.length_c   1.000
_cell.angle_alpha   90.00
_cell.angle_beta   90.00
_cell.angle_gamma   90.00
#
_symmetry.space_group_name_H-M   'P 1'
#
loop_
_entity.id
_entity.type
_entity.pdbx_description
1 polymer ?
#
loop_
_entity_poly.entity_id
_entity_poly.type
_entity_poly.pdbx_seq_one_letter_code
_entity_poly.pdbx_strand_id
1 'polypeptide(L)'
;MPEKKLSLVDELARTILAPALKKRLFFGPYIPFQRYLGCYEIAFETGAVLGHRFRDTMPSFARLFSTPGREEELIGAMRELARDKLTEAHDTDSFIGLAMFSEENRIKTNWQQSGATPKQIEYMAKTLKMKPDQAHKNLWTAVSTGIGFGSKFPELTEKLWAGAYEQHIPRDKWEHMRRVGVVNGAEIPGPYSIAKREQELQFCR
;
A
#
# COMPACT_ATOMS: atom_id res chain seq x y z
N MET A 1 20.51 -25.52 -2.86
CA MET A 1 20.30 -24.25 -3.58
C MET A 1 20.44 -23.13 -2.57
N PRO A 2 21.29 -22.12 -2.79
CA PRO A 2 21.39 -21.02 -1.82
C PRO A 2 20.03 -20.31 -1.75
N GLU A 3 19.53 -20.09 -0.54
CA GLU A 3 18.33 -19.31 -0.29
C GLU A 3 18.47 -17.95 -0.98
N LYS A 4 17.58 -17.65 -1.93
CA LYS A 4 17.55 -16.35 -2.57
C LYS A 4 17.12 -15.33 -1.51
N LYS A 5 18.08 -14.60 -0.95
CA LYS A 5 17.80 -13.50 -0.01
C LYS A 5 16.87 -12.51 -0.72
N LEU A 6 15.64 -12.38 -0.21
CA LEU A 6 14.65 -11.48 -0.76
C LEU A 6 15.06 -10.04 -0.47
N SER A 7 14.75 -9.13 -1.39
CA SER A 7 14.87 -7.70 -1.11
C SER A 7 13.86 -7.29 -0.03
N LEU A 8 14.11 -6.19 0.67
CA LEU A 8 13.14 -5.65 1.64
C LEU A 8 11.76 -5.42 0.99
N VAL A 9 11.74 -4.89 -0.23
CA VAL A 9 10.50 -4.61 -0.96
C VAL A 9 9.75 -5.91 -1.33
N ASP A 10 10.49 -6.96 -1.73
CA ASP A 10 9.90 -8.28 -1.97
C ASP A 10 9.27 -8.87 -0.70
N GLU A 11 9.99 -8.79 0.43
CA GLU A 11 9.50 -9.32 1.70
C GLU A 11 8.22 -8.59 2.14
N LEU A 12 8.23 -7.25 2.12
CA LEU A 12 7.05 -6.44 2.46
C LEU A 12 5.84 -6.79 1.57
N ALA A 13 6.04 -6.89 0.25
CA ALA A 13 4.98 -7.28 -0.67
C ALA A 13 4.41 -8.66 -0.33
N ARG A 14 5.25 -9.64 0.03
CA ARG A 14 4.81 -10.97 0.46
C ARG A 14 4.05 -10.93 1.77
N THR A 15 4.59 -10.27 2.79
CA THR A 15 3.97 -10.19 4.13
C THR A 15 2.58 -9.55 4.05
N ILE A 16 2.43 -8.49 3.26
CA ILE A 16 1.14 -7.80 3.08
C ILE A 16 0.15 -8.67 2.30
N LEU A 17 0.63 -9.42 1.30
CA LEU A 17 -0.24 -10.23 0.44
C LEU A 17 -0.70 -11.54 1.09
N ALA A 18 0.16 -12.15 1.91
CA ALA A 18 -0.05 -13.50 2.44
C ALA A 18 -1.41 -13.69 3.16
N PRO A 19 -1.88 -12.76 4.02
CA PRO A 19 -3.17 -12.87 4.68
C PRO A 19 -4.38 -12.78 3.73
N ALA A 20 -4.20 -12.20 2.54
CA ALA A 20 -5.27 -12.02 1.55
C ALA A 20 -5.45 -13.24 0.63
N LEU A 21 -4.54 -14.21 0.67
CA LEU A 21 -4.59 -15.40 -0.16
C LEU A 21 -5.77 -16.29 0.23
N LYS A 22 -6.62 -16.59 -0.75
CA LYS A 22 -7.68 -17.59 -0.62
C LYS A 22 -7.33 -18.86 -1.38
N LYS A 23 -7.52 -20.00 -0.72
CA LYS A 23 -7.46 -21.32 -1.35
C LYS A 23 -8.74 -21.57 -2.13
N ARG A 24 -8.65 -22.40 -3.17
CA ARG A 24 -9.80 -22.90 -3.92
C ARG A 24 -9.65 -24.41 -4.06
N LEU A 25 -10.73 -25.15 -3.82
CA LEU A 25 -10.75 -26.59 -4.07
C LEU A 25 -10.56 -26.79 -5.58
N PHE A 26 -9.55 -27.57 -5.98
CA PHE A 26 -9.19 -27.91 -7.38
C PHE A 26 -8.60 -26.80 -8.26
N PHE A 27 -8.30 -25.61 -7.73
CA PHE A 27 -7.65 -24.53 -8.49
C PHE A 27 -6.53 -23.87 -7.67
N GLY A 28 -5.63 -23.17 -8.35
CA GLY A 28 -4.59 -22.37 -7.69
C GLY A 28 -5.15 -21.28 -6.75
N PRO A 29 -4.31 -20.78 -5.82
CA PRO A 29 -4.70 -19.70 -4.92
C PRO A 29 -5.04 -18.42 -5.69
N TYR A 30 -5.89 -17.59 -5.10
CA TYR A 30 -6.30 -16.32 -5.69
C TYR A 30 -6.55 -15.26 -4.62
N ILE A 31 -6.67 -14.01 -5.06
CA ILE A 31 -6.95 -12.87 -4.18
C ILE A 31 -8.19 -12.16 -4.70
N PRO A 32 -9.25 -12.00 -3.89
CA PRO A 32 -10.40 -11.19 -4.29
C PRO A 32 -9.96 -9.77 -4.61
N PHE A 33 -10.46 -9.18 -5.69
CA PHE A 33 -10.03 -7.86 -6.15
C PHE A 33 -10.10 -6.77 -5.06
N GLN A 34 -11.18 -6.72 -4.29
CA GLN A 34 -11.31 -5.76 -3.18
C GLN A 34 -10.25 -5.96 -2.08
N ARG A 35 -9.84 -7.21 -1.82
CA ARG A 35 -8.76 -7.49 -0.87
C ARG A 35 -7.39 -7.09 -1.45
N TYR A 36 -7.20 -7.30 -2.75
CA TYR A 36 -6.02 -6.81 -3.45
C TYR A 36 -5.87 -5.29 -3.35
N LEU A 37 -6.95 -4.53 -3.57
CA LEU A 37 -6.92 -3.06 -3.48
C LEU A 37 -6.53 -2.57 -2.09
N GLY A 38 -7.08 -3.18 -1.03
CA GLY A 38 -6.66 -2.87 0.34
C GLY A 38 -5.20 -3.24 0.63
N CYS A 39 -4.71 -4.38 0.11
CA CYS A 39 -3.29 -4.71 0.20
C CYS A 39 -2.39 -3.71 -0.55
N TYR A 40 -2.86 -3.18 -1.69
CA TYR A 40 -2.12 -2.21 -2.48
C TYR A 40 -1.99 -0.86 -1.75
N GLU A 41 -3.05 -0.42 -1.07
CA GLU A 41 -3.03 0.73 -0.16
C GLU A 41 -2.01 0.55 0.97
N ILE A 42 -2.11 -0.56 1.71
CA ILE A 42 -1.19 -0.87 2.82
C ILE A 42 0.26 -0.91 2.34
N ALA A 43 0.51 -1.46 1.15
CA ALA A 43 1.83 -1.50 0.54
C ALA A 43 2.38 -0.11 0.24
N PHE A 44 1.57 0.75 -0.38
CA PHE A 44 1.95 2.13 -0.65
C PHE A 44 2.21 2.93 0.63
N GLU A 45 1.30 2.85 1.60
CA GLU A 45 1.41 3.55 2.89
C GLU A 45 2.63 3.07 3.69
N THR A 46 2.86 1.77 3.76
CA THR A 46 4.05 1.19 4.43
C THR A 46 5.33 1.70 3.75
N GLY A 47 5.34 1.75 2.41
CA GLY A 47 6.43 2.36 1.65
C GLY A 47 6.62 3.83 2.01
N ALA A 48 5.54 4.61 2.06
CA ALA A 48 5.57 6.04 2.39
C ALA A 48 6.17 6.31 3.77
N VAL A 49 5.78 5.53 4.79
CA VAL A 49 6.37 5.67 6.13
C VAL A 49 7.86 5.33 6.13
N LEU A 50 8.28 4.26 5.44
CA LEU A 50 9.70 3.91 5.32
C LEU A 50 10.49 5.01 4.58
N GLY A 51 9.92 5.51 3.48
CA GLY A 51 10.50 6.59 2.70
C GLY A 51 10.69 7.86 3.52
N HIS A 52 9.68 8.23 4.29
CA HIS A 52 9.70 9.36 5.21
C HIS A 52 10.78 9.17 6.27
N ARG A 53 10.80 8.00 6.92
CA ARG A 53 11.71 7.69 8.03
C ARG A 53 13.18 7.74 7.63
N PHE A 54 13.50 7.18 6.47
CA PHE A 54 14.86 7.00 5.98
C PHE A 54 15.27 8.04 4.94
N ARG A 55 14.51 9.13 4.76
CA ARG A 55 14.76 10.17 3.74
C ARG A 55 16.19 10.71 3.77
N ASP A 56 16.75 10.94 4.95
CA ASP A 56 18.09 11.51 5.14
C ASP A 56 19.20 10.46 4.97
N THR A 57 18.84 9.18 5.01
CA THR A 57 19.75 8.03 4.85
C THR A 57 19.36 7.15 3.65
N MET A 58 18.66 7.73 2.67
CA MET A 58 18.05 7.00 1.57
C MET A 58 19.04 6.15 0.76
N PRO A 59 20.28 6.62 0.45
CA PRO A 59 21.27 5.79 -0.24
C PRO A 59 21.65 4.52 0.54
N SER A 60 21.77 4.61 1.87
CA SER A 60 22.05 3.45 2.73
C SER A 60 20.83 2.52 2.82
N PHE A 61 19.62 3.08 2.90
CA PHE A 61 18.39 2.30 2.93
C PHE A 61 18.15 1.55 1.61
N ALA A 62 18.42 2.19 0.47
CA ALA A 62 18.26 1.61 -0.85
C ALA A 62 19.07 0.31 -1.05
N ARG A 63 20.22 0.16 -0.39
CA ARG A 63 21.04 -1.07 -0.44
C ARG A 63 20.30 -2.33 -0.01
N LEU A 64 19.20 -2.21 0.74
CA LEU A 64 18.37 -3.35 1.17
C LEU A 64 17.50 -3.90 0.03
N PHE A 65 17.37 -3.17 -1.07
CA PHE A 65 16.48 -3.54 -2.18
C PHE A 65 16.95 -3.11 -3.57
N SER A 66 18.11 -2.45 -3.69
CA SER A 66 18.75 -2.17 -4.96
C SER A 66 19.77 -3.25 -5.34
N THR A 67 20.02 -3.37 -6.63
CA THR A 67 21.28 -3.96 -7.11
C THR A 67 22.45 -3.09 -6.59
N PRO A 68 23.54 -3.68 -6.07
CA PRO A 68 24.69 -2.91 -5.60
C PRO A 68 25.23 -1.96 -6.69
N GLY A 69 25.43 -0.69 -6.34
CA GLY A 69 25.93 0.34 -7.26
C GLY A 69 24.84 1.01 -8.12
N ARG A 70 23.58 0.68 -7.90
CA ARG A 70 22.41 1.24 -8.62
C ARG A 70 21.45 1.99 -7.69
N GLU A 71 21.88 2.30 -6.47
CA GLU A 71 21.08 2.91 -5.41
C GLU A 71 20.45 4.24 -5.87
N GLU A 72 21.28 5.17 -6.38
CA GLU A 72 20.83 6.50 -6.80
C GLU A 72 19.85 6.45 -7.98
N GLU A 73 20.10 5.56 -8.96
CA GLU A 73 19.19 5.36 -10.09
C GLU A 73 17.82 4.83 -9.62
N LEU A 74 17.82 3.87 -8.70
CA LEU A 74 16.59 3.34 -8.14
C LEU A 74 15.84 4.39 -7.32
N ILE A 75 16.54 5.18 -6.51
CA ILE A 75 15.94 6.30 -5.75
C ILE A 75 15.30 7.31 -6.70
N GLY A 76 16.01 7.70 -7.76
CA GLY A 76 15.49 8.56 -8.81
C GLY A 76 14.21 8.00 -9.43
N ALA A 77 14.23 6.74 -9.84
CA ALA A 77 13.07 6.07 -10.45
C ALA A 77 11.86 6.02 -9.49
N MET A 78 12.06 5.66 -8.22
CA MET A 78 10.98 5.63 -7.23
C MET A 78 10.37 7.02 -7.00
N ARG A 79 11.21 8.06 -6.98
CA ARG A 79 10.80 9.45 -6.80
C ARG A 79 10.02 9.99 -8.00
N GLU A 80 10.34 9.55 -9.22
CA GLU A 80 9.56 9.89 -10.41
C GLU A 80 8.23 9.15 -10.41
N LEU A 81 8.20 7.85 -10.13
CA LEU A 81 6.93 7.11 -9.96
C LEU A 81 6.00 7.76 -8.92
N ALA A 82 6.56 8.26 -7.83
CA ALA A 82 5.80 8.96 -6.81
C ALA A 82 5.23 10.29 -7.29
N ARG A 83 5.98 11.04 -8.12
CA ARG A 83 5.52 12.29 -8.74
C ARG A 83 4.40 12.00 -9.75
N ASP A 84 4.59 11.01 -10.61
CA ASP A 84 3.60 10.61 -11.60
C ASP A 84 2.30 10.23 -10.91
N LYS A 85 2.39 9.40 -9.87
CA LYS A 85 1.22 8.99 -9.09
C LYS A 85 0.49 10.15 -8.43
N LEU A 86 1.20 11.13 -7.88
CA LEU A 86 0.60 12.34 -7.31
C LEU A 86 -0.07 13.22 -8.39
N THR A 87 0.48 13.23 -9.60
CA THR A 87 -0.03 14.04 -10.73
C THR A 87 -1.26 13.40 -11.38
N GLU A 88 -1.29 12.07 -11.46
CA GLU A 88 -2.37 11.30 -12.08
C GLU A 88 -3.55 11.05 -11.13
N ALA A 89 -3.33 11.15 -9.82
CA ALA A 89 -4.38 10.89 -8.83
C ALA A 89 -5.46 11.98 -8.84
N HIS A 90 -6.72 11.56 -8.87
CA HIS A 90 -7.87 12.45 -8.74
C HIS A 90 -8.12 12.91 -7.30
N ASP A 91 -7.78 12.07 -6.33
CA ASP A 91 -7.86 12.37 -4.89
C ASP A 91 -6.46 12.25 -4.30
N THR A 92 -5.95 13.39 -3.84
CA THR A 92 -4.61 13.52 -3.26
C THR A 92 -4.64 13.84 -1.77
N ASP A 93 -5.83 13.89 -1.17
CA ASP A 93 -6.03 14.26 0.23
C ASP A 93 -6.03 13.05 1.18
N SER A 94 -5.92 11.82 0.65
CA SER A 94 -5.85 10.60 1.45
C SER A 94 -4.95 9.52 0.83
N PHE A 95 -4.42 8.63 1.67
CA PHE A 95 -3.72 7.41 1.19
C PHE A 95 -4.65 6.51 0.36
N ILE A 96 -5.93 6.40 0.75
CA ILE A 96 -6.95 5.65 0.00
C ILE A 96 -7.11 6.21 -1.42
N GLY A 97 -7.20 7.54 -1.56
CA GLY A 97 -7.30 8.22 -2.85
C GLY A 97 -6.07 7.98 -3.72
N LEU A 98 -4.88 8.27 -3.17
CA LEU A 98 -3.61 8.14 -3.87
C LEU A 98 -3.29 6.69 -4.26
N ALA A 99 -3.63 5.71 -3.42
CA ALA A 99 -3.26 4.32 -3.63
C ALA A 99 -4.43 3.47 -4.12
N MET A 100 -5.43 3.24 -3.28
CA MET A 100 -6.51 2.28 -3.54
C MET A 100 -7.37 2.69 -4.75
N PHE A 101 -7.91 3.91 -4.73
CA PHE A 101 -8.81 4.39 -5.78
C PHE A 101 -8.08 4.68 -7.07
N SER A 102 -6.85 5.21 -6.99
CA SER A 102 -6.02 5.40 -8.19
C SER A 102 -5.70 4.07 -8.89
N GLU A 103 -5.36 3.01 -8.13
CA GLU A 103 -5.15 1.67 -8.71
C GLU A 103 -6.43 1.05 -9.26
N GLU A 104 -7.55 1.22 -8.55
CA GLU A 104 -8.85 0.76 -9.03
C GLU A 104 -9.21 1.45 -10.37
N ASN A 105 -9.04 2.78 -10.43
CA ASN A 105 -9.31 3.57 -11.62
C ASN A 105 -8.41 3.16 -12.78
N ARG A 106 -7.10 2.97 -12.55
CA ARG A 106 -6.17 2.49 -13.58
C ARG A 106 -6.63 1.16 -14.19
N ILE A 107 -7.06 0.22 -13.36
CA ILE A 107 -7.55 -1.09 -13.81
C ILE A 107 -8.86 -0.95 -14.58
N LYS A 108 -9.82 -0.16 -14.08
CA LYS A 108 -11.11 0.07 -14.74
C LYS A 108 -10.93 0.77 -16.09
N THR A 109 -10.03 1.76 -16.17
CA THR A 109 -9.68 2.45 -17.42
C THR A 109 -9.11 1.48 -18.45
N ASN A 110 -8.24 0.55 -18.05
CA ASN A 110 -7.73 -0.47 -18.98
C ASN A 110 -8.84 -1.37 -19.54
N TRP A 111 -9.84 -1.73 -18.73
CA TRP A 111 -11.00 -2.49 -19.22
C TRP A 111 -11.88 -1.67 -20.14
N GLN A 112 -12.11 -0.40 -19.82
CA GLN A 112 -12.86 0.52 -20.67
C GLN A 112 -12.18 0.69 -22.04
N GLN A 113 -10.86 0.87 -22.06
CA GLN A 113 -10.06 0.95 -23.29
C GLN A 113 -10.09 -0.36 -24.10
N SER A 114 -10.30 -1.50 -23.43
CA SER A 114 -10.51 -2.81 -24.07
C SER A 114 -11.94 -3.00 -24.60
N GLY A 115 -12.80 -1.98 -24.52
CA GLY A 115 -14.17 -2.00 -25.03
C GLY A 115 -15.23 -2.48 -24.03
N ALA A 116 -14.89 -2.64 -22.75
CA ALA A 116 -15.87 -3.06 -21.75
C ALA A 116 -16.88 -1.95 -21.43
N THR A 117 -18.16 -2.31 -21.37
CA THR A 117 -19.24 -1.41 -20.93
C THR A 117 -19.20 -1.18 -19.40
N PRO A 118 -19.81 -0.10 -18.88
CA PRO A 118 -19.85 0.16 -17.43
C PRO A 118 -20.40 -1.00 -16.59
N LYS A 119 -21.46 -1.69 -17.07
CA LYS A 119 -22.02 -2.86 -16.39
C LYS A 119 -21.05 -4.03 -16.33
N GLN A 120 -20.28 -4.26 -17.40
CA GLN A 120 -19.25 -5.30 -17.43
C GLN A 120 -18.10 -4.95 -16.47
N ILE A 121 -17.67 -3.70 -16.43
CA ILE A 121 -16.63 -3.23 -15.49
C ILE A 121 -17.05 -3.46 -14.04
N GLU A 122 -18.28 -3.12 -13.68
CA GLU A 122 -18.80 -3.33 -12.33
C GLU A 122 -18.84 -4.83 -11.96
N TYR A 123 -19.33 -5.67 -12.90
CA TYR A 123 -19.35 -7.11 -12.71
C TYR A 123 -17.93 -7.70 -12.56
N MET A 124 -16.98 -7.26 -13.39
CA MET A 124 -15.57 -7.66 -13.31
C MET A 124 -14.95 -7.24 -11.98
N ALA A 125 -15.14 -6.00 -11.53
CA ALA A 125 -14.62 -5.52 -10.26
C ALA A 125 -15.13 -6.36 -9.06
N LYS A 126 -16.39 -6.82 -9.11
CA LYS A 126 -16.98 -7.66 -8.05
C LYS A 126 -16.48 -9.12 -8.08
N THR A 127 -16.17 -9.64 -9.26
CA THR A 127 -15.91 -11.08 -9.46
C THR A 127 -14.44 -11.42 -9.71
N LEU A 128 -13.60 -10.41 -9.98
CA LEU A 128 -12.21 -10.61 -10.34
C LEU A 128 -11.43 -11.30 -9.22
N LYS A 129 -10.70 -12.33 -9.63
CA LYS A 129 -9.78 -13.12 -8.83
C LYS A 129 -8.38 -12.85 -9.32
N MET A 130 -7.66 -11.99 -8.61
CA MET A 130 -6.28 -11.64 -8.95
C MET A 130 -5.37 -12.86 -8.77
N LYS A 131 -4.51 -13.09 -9.75
CA LYS A 131 -3.44 -14.08 -9.65
C LYS A 131 -2.42 -13.60 -8.61
N PRO A 132 -1.98 -14.44 -7.66
CA PRO A 132 -1.05 -14.03 -6.61
C PRO A 132 0.24 -13.39 -7.15
N ASP A 133 0.85 -13.96 -8.19
CA ASP A 133 2.09 -13.41 -8.77
C ASP A 133 1.90 -12.01 -9.37
N GLN A 134 0.74 -11.77 -9.99
CA GLN A 134 0.42 -10.44 -10.51
C GLN A 134 0.20 -9.45 -9.38
N ALA A 135 -0.54 -9.85 -8.35
CA ALA A 135 -0.78 -9.02 -7.19
C ALA A 135 0.53 -8.69 -6.46
N HIS A 136 1.42 -9.67 -6.28
CA HIS A 136 2.74 -9.47 -5.70
C HIS A 136 3.57 -8.44 -6.49
N LYS A 137 3.63 -8.56 -7.82
CA LYS A 137 4.34 -7.57 -8.66
C LYS A 137 3.78 -6.17 -8.48
N ASN A 138 2.46 -6.02 -8.46
CA ASN A 138 1.82 -4.72 -8.28
C ASN A 138 2.08 -4.14 -6.88
N LEU A 139 2.07 -4.97 -5.84
CA LEU A 139 2.41 -4.56 -4.48
C LEU A 139 3.88 -4.17 -4.36
N TRP A 140 4.79 -4.89 -5.03
CA TRP A 140 6.21 -4.51 -5.08
C TRP A 140 6.38 -3.10 -5.65
N THR A 141 5.66 -2.79 -6.73
CA THR A 141 5.62 -1.43 -7.29
C THR A 141 5.01 -0.45 -6.29
N ALA A 142 3.89 -0.80 -5.64
CA ALA A 142 3.23 0.06 -4.66
C ALA A 142 4.17 0.44 -3.49
N VAL A 143 4.88 -0.53 -2.92
CA VAL A 143 5.87 -0.30 -1.86
C VAL A 143 6.98 0.63 -2.38
N SER A 144 7.56 0.34 -3.55
CA SER A 144 8.63 1.16 -4.14
C SER A 144 8.18 2.60 -4.40
N THR A 145 6.99 2.79 -4.98
CA THR A 145 6.40 4.10 -5.20
C THR A 145 6.12 4.82 -3.88
N GLY A 146 5.64 4.09 -2.86
CA GLY A 146 5.48 4.61 -1.51
C GLY A 146 6.80 5.11 -0.92
N ILE A 147 7.88 4.32 -0.99
CA ILE A 147 9.22 4.73 -0.52
C ILE A 147 9.67 6.02 -1.22
N GLY A 148 9.51 6.07 -2.54
CA GLY A 148 9.77 7.28 -3.32
C GLY A 148 8.96 8.47 -2.81
N PHE A 149 7.66 8.28 -2.58
CA PHE A 149 6.72 9.30 -2.12
C PHE A 149 7.11 9.87 -0.75
N GLY A 150 7.28 9.01 0.25
CA GLY A 150 7.68 9.41 1.60
C GLY A 150 9.01 10.15 1.63
N SER A 151 9.96 9.74 0.78
CA SER A 151 11.27 10.38 0.71
C SER A 151 11.27 11.75 0.04
N LYS A 152 10.31 11.99 -0.86
CA LYS A 152 10.25 13.19 -1.73
C LYS A 152 9.27 14.23 -1.22
N PHE A 153 8.21 13.78 -0.56
CA PHE A 153 7.11 14.60 -0.05
C PHE A 153 6.86 14.29 1.44
N PRO A 154 7.85 14.54 2.32
CA PRO A 154 7.74 14.15 3.72
C PRO A 154 6.60 14.87 4.45
N GLU A 155 6.42 16.17 4.23
CA GLU A 155 5.36 16.96 4.88
C GLU A 155 3.96 16.52 4.43
N LEU A 156 3.82 16.15 3.15
CA LEU A 156 2.57 15.60 2.65
C LEU A 156 2.30 14.22 3.25
N THR A 157 3.34 13.40 3.42
CA THR A 157 3.22 12.08 4.06
C THR A 157 2.73 12.22 5.51
N GLU A 158 3.28 13.17 6.26
CA GLU A 158 2.81 13.50 7.62
C GLU A 158 1.36 13.99 7.62
N LYS A 159 1.00 14.91 6.71
CA LYS A 159 -0.39 15.41 6.57
C LYS A 159 -1.38 14.26 6.32
N LEU A 160 -1.07 13.37 5.37
CA LEU A 160 -1.92 12.24 5.03
C LEU A 160 -2.03 11.25 6.19
N TRP A 161 -0.93 10.98 6.87
CA TRP A 161 -0.91 10.12 8.05
C TRP A 161 -1.77 10.67 9.19
N ALA A 162 -1.59 11.96 9.52
CA ALA A 162 -2.36 12.62 10.56
C ALA A 162 -3.86 12.61 10.23
N GLY A 163 -4.21 12.84 8.96
CA GLY A 163 -5.59 12.76 8.47
C GLY A 163 -6.21 11.36 8.61
N ALA A 164 -5.42 10.30 8.43
CA ALA A 164 -5.91 8.92 8.50
C ALA A 164 -5.94 8.34 9.93
N TYR A 165 -4.90 8.61 10.74
CA TYR A 165 -4.61 7.82 11.93
C TYR A 165 -4.44 8.61 13.23
N GLU A 166 -4.25 9.93 13.15
CA GLU A 166 -4.09 10.78 14.33
C GLU A 166 -5.38 11.51 14.74
N GLN A 167 -6.49 11.21 14.05
CA GLN A 167 -7.81 11.73 14.35
C GLN A 167 -8.32 11.20 15.71
N HIS A 168 -8.91 12.08 16.52
CA HIS A 168 -9.62 11.65 17.70
C HIS A 168 -10.93 10.95 17.30
N ILE A 169 -11.16 9.73 17.78
CA ILE A 169 -12.42 9.03 17.58
C ILE A 169 -13.40 9.45 18.68
N PRO A 170 -14.53 10.10 18.34
CA PRO A 170 -15.53 10.47 19.32
C PRO A 170 -16.07 9.24 20.07
N ARG A 171 -16.26 9.36 21.39
CA ARG A 171 -16.67 8.26 22.27
C ARG A 171 -18.01 7.65 21.85
N ASP A 172 -18.98 8.49 21.51
CA ASP A 172 -20.30 8.09 21.02
C ASP A 172 -20.21 7.27 19.73
N LYS A 173 -19.35 7.68 18.78
CA LYS A 173 -19.07 6.94 17.55
C LYS A 173 -18.43 5.59 17.86
N TRP A 174 -17.44 5.54 18.76
CA TRP A 174 -16.79 4.30 19.18
C TRP A 174 -17.77 3.33 19.85
N GLU A 175 -18.60 3.81 20.78
CA GLU A 175 -19.62 3.02 21.45
C GLU A 175 -20.68 2.50 20.49
N HIS A 176 -21.06 3.29 19.48
CA HIS A 176 -21.92 2.83 18.40
C HIS A 176 -21.24 1.69 17.62
N MET A 177 -20.01 1.90 17.12
CA MET A 177 -19.25 0.89 16.37
C MET A 177 -19.08 -0.41 17.17
N ARG A 178 -18.87 -0.31 18.48
CA ARG A 178 -18.77 -1.48 19.38
C ARG A 178 -20.10 -2.21 19.48
N ARG A 179 -21.22 -1.49 19.68
CA ARG A 179 -22.55 -2.09 19.78
C ARG A 179 -22.98 -2.83 18.51
N VAL A 180 -22.60 -2.33 17.34
CA VAL A 180 -22.90 -2.96 16.04
C VAL A 180 -21.87 -4.01 15.61
N GLY A 181 -20.89 -4.32 16.46
CA GLY A 181 -19.90 -5.38 16.20
C GLY A 181 -18.82 -5.02 15.17
N VAL A 182 -18.64 -3.74 14.84
CA VAL A 182 -17.58 -3.27 13.95
C VAL A 182 -16.22 -3.29 14.66
N VAL A 183 -16.20 -3.03 15.97
CA VAL A 183 -14.99 -3.08 16.80
C VAL A 183 -15.20 -3.94 18.04
N ASN A 184 -14.16 -4.68 18.43
CA ASN A 184 -14.18 -5.56 19.61
C ASN A 184 -13.42 -4.98 20.82
N GLY A 185 -12.80 -3.81 20.67
CA GLY A 185 -11.98 -3.18 21.72
C GLY A 185 -12.82 -2.53 22.83
N ALA A 186 -12.40 -2.74 24.08
CA ALA A 186 -12.98 -2.06 25.22
C ALA A 186 -12.62 -0.55 25.22
N GLU A 187 -11.37 -0.23 24.88
CA GLU A 187 -10.83 1.12 24.90
C GLU A 187 -10.84 1.78 23.52
N ILE A 188 -11.03 3.11 23.49
CA ILE A 188 -10.87 3.90 22.26
C ILE A 188 -9.37 3.94 21.97
N PRO A 189 -8.91 3.48 20.78
CA PRO A 189 -7.51 3.59 20.44
C PRO A 189 -7.10 5.07 20.43
N GLY A 190 -5.97 5.36 21.07
CA GLY A 190 -5.37 6.69 20.97
C GLY A 190 -4.86 6.98 19.56
N PRO A 191 -4.54 8.26 19.25
CA PRO A 191 -3.91 8.64 17.99
C PRO A 191 -2.71 7.75 17.69
N TYR A 192 -2.64 7.23 16.46
CA TYR A 192 -1.54 6.39 16.03
C TYR A 192 -0.56 7.22 15.20
N SER A 193 0.51 7.68 15.85
CA SER A 193 1.43 8.63 15.22
C SER A 193 2.34 7.98 14.19
N ILE A 194 2.79 8.78 13.22
CA ILE A 194 3.74 8.30 12.21
C ILE A 194 5.03 7.79 12.86
N ALA A 195 5.54 8.52 13.88
CA ALA A 195 6.72 8.12 14.63
C ALA A 195 6.56 6.74 15.31
N LYS A 196 5.35 6.41 15.80
CA LYS A 196 5.08 5.09 16.36
C LYS A 196 5.12 4.01 15.27
N ARG A 197 4.53 4.27 14.10
CA ARG A 197 4.61 3.35 12.97
C ARG A 197 6.05 3.11 12.52
N GLU A 198 6.84 4.17 12.44
CA GLU A 198 8.25 4.10 12.08
C GLU A 198 9.08 3.25 13.04
N GLN A 199 8.76 3.26 14.33
CA GLN A 199 9.41 2.40 15.33
C GLN A 199 9.04 0.93 15.15
N GLU A 200 7.77 0.63 14.90
CA GLU A 200 7.30 -0.75 14.68
C GLU A 200 7.97 -1.39 13.45
N LEU A 201 8.22 -0.61 12.39
CA LEU A 201 8.88 -1.07 11.18
C LEU A 201 10.40 -1.30 11.34
N GLN A 202 11.01 -0.92 12.47
CA GLN A 202 12.43 -1.19 12.76
C GLN A 202 12.69 -2.64 13.20
N PHE A 203 11.65 -3.36 13.66
CA PHE A 203 11.78 -4.69 14.23
C PHE A 203 11.58 -5.84 13.24
N CYS A 204 11.36 -5.54 11.95
CA CYS A 204 11.42 -6.53 10.88
C CYS A 204 12.90 -6.85 10.56
N ARG A 205 13.55 -7.63 11.43
CA ARG A 205 14.86 -8.25 11.22
C ARG A 205 14.72 -9.73 10.95
#